data_AF-A0A832RV74-F1
#
_entry.id   AF-A0A832RV74-F1
#
_cell.length_a   1.000
_cell.length_b   1.000
_cell.length_c   1.000
_cell.angle_alpha   90.00
_cell.angle_beta   90.00
_cell.angle_gamma   90.00
#
_symmetry.space_group_name_H-M   'P 1'
#
loop_
_entity.id
_entity.type
_entity.pdbx_description
1 polymer ?
#
loop_
_entity_poly.entity_id
_entity_poly.type
_entity_poly.pdbx_seq_one_letter_code
_entity_poly.pdbx_strand_id
1 'polypeptide(L)'
;MPYGSDVIVPQWVEGKISDSMFYKFLVSRNLIKSQDSSKTFENITIPNWYKTNGKWWSTKNISDAEFINGLQFLVNQNIIKG
;
A
#
# COMPACT_ATOMS: atom_id res chain seq x y z
N MET A 1 14.57 -1.90 2.17
CA MET A 1 13.65 -1.94 1.04
C MET A 1 14.04 -3.05 0.08
N PRO A 2 13.50 -4.24 0.26
CA PRO A 2 13.62 -5.27 -0.74
C PRO A 2 12.47 -5.16 -1.77
N TYR A 3 12.72 -5.69 -2.97
CA TYR A 3 11.71 -6.08 -3.98
C TYR A 3 10.97 -4.99 -4.79
N GLY A 4 11.60 -3.85 -5.09
CA GLY A 4 11.02 -2.86 -6.03
C GLY A 4 10.10 -1.82 -5.39
N SER A 5 10.03 -1.78 -4.06
CA SER A 5 9.34 -0.72 -3.31
C SER A 5 10.02 0.65 -3.46
N ASP A 6 11.31 0.67 -3.76
CA ASP A 6 12.10 1.85 -4.11
C ASP A 6 11.63 2.55 -5.40
N VAL A 7 10.94 1.83 -6.29
CA VAL A 7 10.40 2.39 -7.54
C VAL A 7 8.88 2.57 -7.47
N ILE A 8 8.16 1.59 -6.94
CA ILE A 8 6.69 1.58 -6.93
C ILE A 8 6.12 2.59 -5.91
N VAL A 9 6.74 2.72 -4.73
CA VAL A 9 6.22 3.61 -3.67
C VAL A 9 6.33 5.07 -4.06
N PRO A 10 7.47 5.58 -4.56
CA PRO A 10 7.54 6.96 -5.05
C PRO A 10 6.53 7.24 -6.16
N GLN A 11 6.38 6.32 -7.12
CA GLN A 11 5.42 6.50 -8.21
C GLN A 11 3.96 6.50 -7.73
N TRP A 12 3.62 5.69 -6.73
CA TRP A 12 2.30 5.72 -6.10
C TRP A 12 2.07 7.02 -5.31
N VAL A 13 3.07 7.50 -4.57
CA VAL A 13 3.02 8.77 -3.83
C VAL A 13 2.90 9.97 -4.78
N GLU A 14 3.57 9.92 -5.92
CA GLU A 14 3.50 10.92 -7.00
C GLU A 14 2.20 10.84 -7.81
N GLY A 15 1.35 9.82 -7.57
CA GLY A 15 0.09 9.64 -8.29
C GLY A 15 0.26 9.09 -9.72
N LYS A 16 1.46 8.64 -10.10
CA LYS A 16 1.71 7.94 -11.38
C LYS A 16 1.11 6.53 -11.38
N ILE A 17 0.97 5.93 -10.20
CA ILE A 17 0.34 4.62 -9.98
C ILE A 17 -0.93 4.81 -9.15
N SER A 18 -2.02 4.13 -9.52
CA SER A 18 -3.27 4.15 -8.77
C SER A 18 -3.16 3.37 -7.45
N ASP A 19 -3.99 3.72 -6.47
CA ASP A 19 -4.07 3.04 -5.18
C ASP A 19 -4.36 1.54 -5.34
N SER A 20 -5.23 1.19 -6.30
CA SER A 20 -5.55 -0.19 -6.66
C SER A 20 -4.37 -0.98 -7.21
N MET A 21 -3.53 -0.35 -8.05
CA MET A 21 -2.34 -0.99 -8.61
C MET A 21 -1.26 -1.16 -7.53
N PHE A 22 -1.11 -0.17 -6.65
CA PHE A 22 -0.23 -0.29 -5.49
C PHE A 22 -0.68 -1.39 -4.53
N TYR A 23 -1.97 -1.48 -4.21
CA TYR A 23 -2.50 -2.53 -3.36
C TYR A 23 -2.34 -3.93 -3.99
N LYS A 24 -2.63 -4.07 -5.29
CA LYS A 24 -2.37 -5.30 -6.05
C LYS A 24 -0.91 -5.74 -5.94
N PHE A 25 0.02 -4.81 -6.03
CA PHE A 25 1.44 -5.09 -5.85
C PHE A 25 1.73 -5.66 -4.44
N LEU A 26 1.20 -5.05 -3.38
CA LEU A 26 1.41 -5.52 -2.01
C LEU A 26 0.81 -6.92 -1.77
N VAL A 27 -0.40 -7.19 -2.29
CA VAL A 27 -1.04 -8.52 -2.19
C VAL A 27 -0.25 -9.56 -2.98
N SER A 28 0.16 -9.25 -4.21
CA SER A 28 0.94 -10.15 -5.08
C SER A 28 2.28 -10.55 -4.44
N ARG A 29 2.88 -9.64 -3.66
CA ARG A 29 4.10 -9.88 -2.89
C ARG A 29 3.87 -10.61 -1.55
N ASN A 30 2.63 -10.97 -1.23
CA ASN A 30 2.24 -11.56 0.05
C ASN A 30 2.62 -10.69 1.27
N LEU A 31 2.68 -9.36 1.08
CA LEU A 31 2.99 -8.40 2.15
C LEU A 31 1.76 -8.02 2.97
N ILE A 32 0.59 -8.02 2.32
CA ILE A 32 -0.70 -7.82 2.96
C ILE A 32 -1.66 -8.92 2.53
N LYS A 33 -2.57 -9.28 3.44
CA LYS A 33 -3.66 -10.22 3.14
C LYS A 33 -4.87 -9.42 2.65
N SER A 34 -5.33 -9.68 1.44
CA SER A 34 -6.66 -9.22 1.03
C SER A 34 -7.71 -10.11 1.70
N GLN A 35 -8.80 -9.49 2.15
CA GLN A 35 -9.88 -10.20 2.83
C GLN A 35 -10.75 -11.01 1.84
N ASP A 36 -10.77 -10.58 0.56
CA ASP A 36 -11.37 -11.29 -0.56
C ASP A 36 -10.28 -11.62 -1.59
N SER A 37 -10.06 -12.90 -1.87
CA SER A 37 -9.12 -13.40 -2.90
C SER A 37 -9.73 -13.45 -4.30
N SER A 38 -11.03 -13.15 -4.43
CA SER A 38 -11.79 -13.21 -5.70
C SER A 38 -12.31 -11.85 -6.20
N LYS A 39 -12.00 -10.74 -5.49
CA LYS A 39 -12.49 -9.40 -5.86
C LYS A 39 -11.48 -8.63 -6.70
N THR A 40 -11.99 -7.98 -7.74
CA THR A 40 -11.23 -7.01 -8.53
C THR A 40 -10.97 -5.78 -7.66
N PHE A 41 -9.70 -5.51 -7.37
CA PHE A 41 -9.24 -4.38 -6.54
C PHE A 41 -9.50 -2.98 -7.16
N GLU A 42 -10.46 -2.83 -8.07
CA GLU A 42 -10.71 -1.61 -8.85
C GLU A 42 -11.21 -0.44 -7.99
N ASN A 43 -11.83 -0.73 -6.83
CA ASN A 43 -12.38 0.29 -5.93
C ASN A 43 -11.51 0.57 -4.70
N ILE A 44 -10.25 0.12 -4.70
CA ILE A 44 -9.34 0.41 -3.60
C ILE A 44 -8.95 1.89 -3.62
N THR A 45 -9.30 2.56 -2.53
CA THR A 45 -8.90 3.93 -2.25
C THR A 45 -8.06 3.95 -0.99
N ILE A 46 -6.83 4.44 -1.10
CA ILE A 46 -5.96 4.63 0.05
C ILE A 46 -6.11 6.09 0.50
N PRO A 47 -6.42 6.36 1.77
CA PRO A 47 -6.58 7.72 2.25
C PRO A 47 -5.33 8.56 2.00
N ASN A 48 -5.54 9.82 1.57
CA ASN A 48 -4.43 10.74 1.27
C ASN A 48 -3.47 10.95 2.45
N TRP A 49 -3.98 10.95 3.68
CA TRP A 49 -3.13 11.06 4.87
C TRP A 49 -2.16 9.89 5.02
N TYR A 50 -2.51 8.71 4.47
CA TYR A 50 -1.64 7.54 4.49
C TYR A 50 -0.59 7.58 3.38
N LYS A 51 -0.81 8.33 2.30
CA LYS A 51 0.24 8.59 1.28
C LYS A 51 1.45 9.31 1.86
N THR A 52 1.25 10.12 2.90
CA THR A 52 2.36 10.74 3.65
C THR A 52 3.26 9.70 4.31
N ASN A 53 2.68 8.63 4.87
CA ASN A 53 3.46 7.50 5.38
C ASN A 53 4.21 6.78 4.25
N GLY A 54 3.63 6.72 3.05
CA GLY A 54 4.31 6.23 1.85
C GLY A 54 5.55 7.06 1.48
N LYS A 55 5.48 8.39 1.66
CA LYS A 55 6.63 9.28 1.46
C LYS A 55 7.71 9.06 2.52
N TRP A 56 7.34 8.91 3.79
CA TRP A 56 8.30 8.58 4.84
C TRP A 56 8.91 7.20 4.64
N TRP A 57 8.12 6.27 4.09
CA TRP A 57 8.65 4.98 3.70
C TRP A 57 9.68 5.16 2.61
N SER A 58 9.38 5.86 1.50
CA SER A 58 10.31 6.06 0.38
C SER A 58 11.60 6.79 0.77
N THR A 59 11.57 7.68 1.76
CA THR A 59 12.76 8.37 2.28
C THR A 59 13.51 7.57 3.35
N LYS A 60 13.09 6.33 3.65
CA LYS A 60 13.63 5.46 4.71
C LYS A 60 13.51 6.05 6.12
N ASN A 61 12.54 6.94 6.35
CA ASN A 61 12.23 7.50 7.67
C ASN A 61 11.44 6.52 8.54
N ILE A 62 10.66 5.63 7.93
CA ILE A 62 9.98 4.52 8.62
C ILE A 62 10.43 3.18 8.01
N SER A 63 10.43 2.15 8.84
CA SER A 63 10.80 0.80 8.42
C SER A 63 9.72 0.14 7.55
N ASP A 64 10.14 -0.86 6.77
CA ASP A 64 9.23 -1.67 5.96
C ASP A 64 8.10 -2.27 6.83
N ALA A 65 8.42 -2.71 8.06
CA ALA A 65 7.44 -3.26 9.00
C ALA A 65 6.43 -2.21 9.49
N GLU A 66 6.86 -1.00 9.84
CA GLU A 66 5.97 0.07 10.30
C GLU A 66 4.96 0.47 9.22
N PHE A 67 5.41 0.59 7.97
CA PHE A 67 4.54 0.89 6.85
C PHE A 67 3.54 -0.25 6.59
N ILE A 68 4.02 -1.50 6.48
CA ILE A 68 3.14 -2.64 6.20
C ILE A 68 2.12 -2.85 7.33
N ASN A 69 2.53 -2.73 8.60
CA ASN A 69 1.64 -2.87 9.74
C ASN A 69 0.55 -1.79 9.75
N GLY A 70 0.90 -0.53 9.44
CA GLY A 70 -0.09 0.55 9.35
C GLY A 70 -1.09 0.33 8.21
N LEU A 71 -0.65 -0.18 7.06
CA LEU A 71 -1.51 -0.43 5.92
C LEU A 71 -2.42 -1.64 6.19
N GLN A 72 -1.90 -2.67 6.86
CA GLN A 72 -2.69 -3.80 7.32
C GLN A 72 -3.73 -3.39 8.36
N PHE A 73 -3.39 -2.46 9.26
CA PHE A 73 -4.36 -1.88 10.19
C PHE A 73 -5.51 -1.19 9.45
N LEU A 74 -5.23 -0.41 8.41
CA LEU A 74 -6.26 0.24 7.59
C LEU A 74 -7.22 -0.75 6.91
N VAL A 75 -6.68 -1.86 6.41
CA VAL A 75 -7.49 -2.94 5.82
C VAL A 75 -8.37 -3.56 6.90
N ASN A 76 -7.80 -3.88 8.08
CA ASN A 76 -8.54 -4.46 9.19
C ASN A 76 -9.64 -3.53 9.73
N GLN A 77 -9.40 -2.21 9.73
CA GLN A 77 -10.39 -1.20 10.12
C GLN A 77 -11.46 -0.96 9.05
N ASN A 78 -11.47 -1.72 7.94
CA ASN A 78 -12.40 -1.53 6.83
C ASN A 78 -12.34 -0.13 6.20
N ILE A 79 -11.24 0.59 6.38
CA ILE A 79 -11.00 1.92 5.77
C ILE A 79 -10.60 1.72 4.31
N ILE A 80 -9.71 0.76 4.06
CA ILE A 80 -9.41 0.27 2.72
C ILE A 80 -10.21 -1.01 2.52
N LYS A 81 -11.15 -1.00 1.58
CA LYS A 81 -11.93 -2.19 1.20
C LYS A 81 -11.47 -2.67 -0.17
N GLY A 82 -11.01 -3.91 -0.21
CA GLY A 82 -10.71 -4.66 -1.44
C GLY A 82 -11.93 -5.34 -2.02
#